data_AF-A0A536VT41-F1
#
_entry.id   AF-A0A536VT41-F1
#
_cell.length_a   1.000
_cell.length_b   1.000
_cell.length_c   1.000
_cell.angle_alpha   90.00
_cell.angle_beta   90.00
_cell.angle_gamma   90.00
#
_symmetry.space_group_name_H-M   'P 1'
#
loop_
_entity.id
_entity.type
_entity.pdbx_description
1 polymer ?
#
loop_
_entity_poly.entity_id
_entity_poly.type
_entity_poly.pdbx_seq_one_letter_code
_entity_poly.pdbx_strand_id
1 'polypeptide(L)' 'MLRHLSACLSLLLSGVALAAAPQPPAVDARAWLLMDATSGQSIASRNPKERIEPASLTKLMTAYLAFAALKGR' A
#
# COMPACT_ATOMS: atom_id res chain seq x y z
N MET A 1 8.58 -48.31 -8.31
CA MET A 1 7.93 -47.46 -7.29
C MET A 1 8.89 -46.42 -6.67
N LEU A 2 10.11 -46.80 -6.26
CA LEU A 2 11.06 -45.90 -5.55
C LEU A 2 11.55 -44.66 -6.35
N ARG A 3 11.64 -44.75 -7.68
CA ARG A 3 11.97 -43.61 -8.58
C ARG A 3 10.88 -42.55 -8.64
N HIS A 4 9.61 -42.94 -8.55
CA HIS A 4 8.49 -41.99 -8.57
C HIS A 4 8.35 -41.27 -7.22
N LEU A 5 8.67 -41.95 -6.12
CA LEU A 5 8.70 -41.35 -4.78
C LEU A 5 9.81 -40.30 -4.65
N SER A 6 10.99 -40.59 -5.24
CA SER A 6 12.11 -39.63 -5.29
C SER A 6 11.78 -38.41 -6.14
N ALA A 7 11.07 -38.59 -7.27
CA ALA A 7 10.65 -37.49 -8.14
C ALA A 7 9.60 -36.56 -7.47
N CYS A 8 8.64 -37.11 -6.73
CA CYS A 8 7.69 -36.32 -5.94
C CYS A 8 8.37 -35.54 -4.81
N LEU A 9 9.36 -36.13 -4.15
CA LEU A 9 10.10 -35.48 -3.06
C LEU A 9 10.94 -34.29 -3.57
N SER A 10 11.55 -34.41 -4.75
CA SER A 10 12.26 -33.29 -5.40
C SER A 10 11.33 -32.16 -5.86
N LEU A 11 10.09 -32.46 -6.23
CA LEU A 11 9.11 -31.44 -6.61
C LEU A 11 8.61 -30.65 -5.39
N LEU A 12 8.50 -31.29 -4.23
CA LEU A 12 8.17 -30.64 -2.95
C LEU A 12 9.32 -29.79 -2.38
N LEU A 13 10.58 -30.12 -2.70
CA LEU A 13 11.78 -29.39 -2.26
C LEU A 13 12.16 -28.21 -3.17
N SER A 14 11.53 -28.09 -4.34
CA SER A 14 11.69 -26.94 -5.24
C SER A 14 10.96 -25.74 -4.65
N GLY A 15 11.55 -25.17 -3.60
CA GLY A 15 10.98 -24.10 -2.79
C GLY A 15 10.48 -22.95 -3.66
N VAL A 16 9.25 -22.54 -3.39
CA VAL A 16 8.67 -21.33 -3.98
C VAL A 16 9.56 -20.15 -3.57
N ALA A 17 10.31 -19.60 -4.52
CA ALA A 17 11.09 -18.39 -4.31
C ALA A 17 10.11 -17.22 -4.16
N LEU A 18 9.72 -16.89 -2.92
CA LEU A 18 8.99 -15.66 -2.63
C LEU A 18 9.97 -14.49 -2.78
N ALA A 19 9.87 -13.77 -3.90
CA ALA A 19 10.50 -12.47 -4.02
C ALA A 19 9.93 -11.55 -2.94
N ALA A 20 10.79 -11.10 -2.02
CA ALA A 20 10.39 -10.16 -0.99
C ALA A 20 10.03 -8.81 -1.64
N ALA A 21 8.91 -8.22 -1.22
CA ALA A 21 8.55 -6.88 -1.64
C ALA A 21 9.64 -5.88 -1.21
N PRO A 22 9.93 -4.85 -2.03
CA PRO A 22 10.90 -3.84 -1.67
C PRO A 22 10.47 -3.15 -0.38
N GLN A 23 11.44 -2.93 0.51
CA GLN A 23 11.17 -2.14 1.72
C GLN A 23 10.95 -0.68 1.32
N PRO A 24 9.97 0.01 1.94
CA PRO A 24 9.77 1.43 1.69
C PRO A 24 11.03 2.24 2.05
N PRO A 25 11.34 3.31 1.31
CA PRO A 25 12.45 4.19 1.66
C PRO A 25 12.23 4.87 3.02
N ALA A 26 13.32 5.31 3.63
CA ALA A 26 13.23 6.18 4.79
C ALA A 26 12.63 7.53 4.36
N VAL A 27 11.52 7.91 4.99
CA VAL A 27 10.87 9.22 4.81
C VAL A 27 10.98 9.96 6.13
N ASP A 28 11.59 11.14 6.10
CA ASP A 28 11.70 12.02 7.26
C ASP A 28 10.37 12.75 7.51
N ALA A 29 9.39 12.01 8.02
CA ALA A 29 8.08 12.51 8.37
C ALA A 29 7.48 11.71 9.53
N ARG A 30 6.69 12.39 10.37
CA ARG A 30 6.00 11.78 11.53
C ARG A 30 4.97 10.73 11.07
N ALA A 31 4.17 11.07 10.05
CA ALA A 31 3.22 10.17 9.43
C ALA A 31 3.17 10.38 7.91
N TRP A 32 2.97 9.31 7.15
CA TRP A 32 2.83 9.34 5.69
C TRP A 32 2.12 8.09 5.16
N LEU A 33 1.56 8.20 3.95
CA LEU A 33 0.84 7.15 3.25
C LEU A 33 1.17 7.22 1.76
N LEU A 34 1.55 6.09 1.17
CA LEU A 34 1.60 5.87 -0.28
C LEU A 34 0.45 4.95 -0.66
N MET A 35 -0.42 5.42 -1.54
CA MET A 35 -1.63 4.72 -1.97
C MET A 35 -1.74 4.71 -3.48
N ASP A 36 -2.14 3.58 -4.05
CA ASP A 36 -2.57 3.51 -5.45
C ASP A 36 -3.93 4.21 -5.61
N ALA A 37 -3.99 5.25 -6.43
CA ALA A 37 -5.17 6.10 -6.56
C ALA A 37 -6.35 5.41 -7.27
N THR A 38 -6.10 4.37 -8.07
CA THR A 38 -7.14 3.67 -8.84
C THR A 38 -7.87 2.64 -8.00
N SER A 39 -7.11 1.85 -7.22
CA SER A 39 -7.64 0.77 -6.38
C SER A 39 -7.89 1.19 -4.93
N GLY A 40 -7.30 2.29 -4.48
CA GLY A 40 -7.27 2.68 -3.07
C GLY A 40 -6.36 1.80 -2.22
N GLN A 41 -5.52 0.96 -2.82
CA GLN A 41 -4.61 0.08 -2.09
C GLN A 41 -3.50 0.89 -1.41
N SER A 42 -3.35 0.73 -0.10
CA SER A 42 -2.17 1.22 0.63
C SER A 42 -0.94 0.38 0.24
N ILE A 43 0.06 1.02 -0.34
CA ILE A 43 1.33 0.39 -0.76
C ILE A 43 2.31 0.39 0.42
N ALA A 44 2.44 1.54 1.10
CA ALA A 44 3.33 1.69 2.26
C ALA A 44 2.86 2.85 3.14
N SER A 45 3.14 2.81 4.43
CA SER A 45 2.80 3.92 5.35
C SER A 45 3.66 3.91 6.60
N ARG A 46 3.66 5.05 7.30
CA ARG A 46 4.08 5.18 8.69
C ARG A 46 3.01 5.97 9.41
N ASN A 47 2.48 5.43 10.51
CA ASN A 47 1.46 6.08 11.35
C ASN A 47 0.28 6.72 10.58
N PRO A 48 -0.34 6.06 9.58
CA PRO A 48 -1.30 6.70 8.67
C PRO A 48 -2.60 7.22 9.34
N LYS A 49 -2.85 6.83 10.59
CA LYS A 49 -4.02 7.26 11.38
C LYS A 49 -3.66 8.20 12.52
N GLU A 50 -2.40 8.60 12.64
CA GLU A 50 -1.96 9.55 13.64
C GLU A 50 -2.62 10.92 13.37
N ARG A 51 -3.17 11.51 14.42
CA ARG A 51 -3.81 12.82 14.31
C ARG A 51 -2.74 13.91 14.34
N ILE A 52 -2.62 14.65 13.26
CA ILE A 52 -1.65 15.74 13.08
C ILE A 52 -2.41 16.98 12.59
N GLU A 53 -1.92 18.16 12.96
CA GLU A 53 -2.46 19.42 12.47
C GLU A 53 -2.32 19.52 10.93
N PRO A 54 -3.43 19.68 10.18
CA PRO A 54 -3.41 19.61 8.71
C PRO A 54 -2.85 20.87 8.03
N ALA A 55 -2.76 22.00 8.76
CA ALA A 55 -2.38 23.31 8.20
C ALA A 55 -3.13 23.61 6.88
N SER A 56 -2.40 23.93 5.80
CA SER A 56 -3.01 24.22 4.51
C SER A 56 -3.69 23.02 3.83
N LEU A 57 -3.49 21.77 4.27
CA LEU A 57 -4.23 20.60 3.74
C LEU A 57 -5.74 20.73 3.96
N THR A 58 -6.19 21.51 4.94
CA THR A 58 -7.62 21.84 5.12
C THR A 58 -8.25 22.40 3.84
N LYS A 59 -7.47 23.10 3.00
CA LYS A 59 -7.94 23.66 1.72
C LYS A 59 -8.41 22.58 0.74
N LEU A 60 -7.91 21.34 0.85
CA LEU A 60 -8.38 20.23 0.00
C LEU A 60 -9.86 19.92 0.27
N MET A 61 -10.26 19.86 1.54
CA MET A 61 -11.67 19.65 1.91
C MET A 61 -12.54 20.87 1.55
N THR A 62 -12.01 22.09 1.72
CA THR A 62 -12.69 23.31 1.27
C THR A 62 -12.97 23.28 -0.22
N ALA A 63 -11.96 22.95 -1.04
CA ALA A 63 -12.11 22.84 -2.49
C ALA A 63 -13.07 21.70 -2.88
N TYR A 64 -12.97 20.55 -2.20
CA TYR A 64 -13.87 19.42 -2.41
C TYR A 64 -15.35 19.83 -2.24
N LEU A 65 -15.67 20.50 -1.14
CA LEU A 65 -17.05 20.95 -0.87
C LEU A 65 -17.50 22.05 -1.84
N ALA A 66 -16.64 23.01 -2.17
CA ALA A 66 -16.96 24.08 -3.11
C ALA A 66 -17.29 23.52 -4.50
N PHE A 67 -16.47 22.62 -5.04
CA PHE A 67 -16.73 22.01 -6.34
C PHE A 67 -17.92 21.04 -6.33
N ALA A 68 -18.13 20.30 -5.23
CA ALA A 68 -19.34 19.49 -5.07
C ALA A 68 -20.62 20.35 -5.15
N ALA A 69 -20.62 21.52 -4.50
CA ALA A 69 -21.74 22.45 -4.54
C ALA A 69 -21.97 23.05 -5.93
N LEU A 70 -20.92 23.29 -6.71
CA LEU A 70 -21.03 23.76 -8.09
C LEU A 70 -21.52 22.66 -9.05
N LYS A 71 -21.14 21.40 -8.82
CA LYS A 71 -21.59 20.26 -9.63
C LYS A 71 -23.07 19.90 -9.41
N GLY A 72 -23.59 20.14 -8.20
CA GLY A 72 -24.99 19.88 -7.84
C GLY A 72 -25.98 20.98 -8.27
N ARG A 73 -25.54 21.98 -9.02
CA ARG A 73 -26.38 22.96 -9.71
C ARG A 73 -26.61 22.52 -11.15
#